data_AF-A0A3S9UWG2-F1
#
_entry.id   AF-A0A3S9UWG2-F1
#
_cell.length_a   1.000
_cell.length_b   1.000
_cell.length_c   1.000
_cell.angle_alpha   90.00
_cell.angle_beta   90.00
_cell.angle_gamma   90.00
#
_symmetry.space_group_name_H-M   'P 1'
#
loop_
_entity.id
_entity.type
_entity.pdbx_description
1 polymer ?
#
loop_
_entity_poly.entity_id
_entity_poly.type
_entity_poly.pdbx_seq_one_letter_code
_entity_poly.pdbx_strand_id
1 'polypeptide(L)'
;MSTVEQYPIAALPFSSEEQIKLYNQTVLQELIGIYDSHNWNISDLIDVQYEQAMYFDFTLFQNPYIRNEIKFYIKNLLSLLSFDDVKTILNYRKSFNLISRFIKQFYPTITSITEIPRDVFVRYCRSIYPTIRSSSASNHIGFFSRVNSFYLDFYDQRLEVDKDRWSAKKLGLDYNKTQGVPIFDFSFFPKPYKGLIKKYIYTRLVIQKSVSCGTALGYVSKLHLFFTFISLSHPDWTNLNLLSRSDIIGFLEYIKKTPMGGKNLYWNTQKISDGHIIRCISHLEVFIDYIQRNEFIEAPFTNLKNLIYPGDKPKQQRPKVDKTKYIPDFIWNQITSKIHLLPKDIVIIILLLECTGFRISDVLTLKIDCLLHKEDGYWITGNQRKVDDPFHKVPITLEIAQIIETQKQYVEKNYLSMKIHLPYLFLSFPDQRKANLILVVQLGIT
;
A
#
# COMPACT_ATOMS: atom_id res chain seq x y z
N MET A 1 43.26 -1.36 -17.61
CA MET A 1 42.04 -2.16 -17.81
C MET A 1 41.52 -2.56 -16.44
N SER A 2 40.67 -1.74 -15.82
CA SER A 2 40.00 -2.13 -14.57
C SER A 2 38.86 -3.07 -14.93
N THR A 3 38.91 -4.30 -14.45
CA THR A 3 37.79 -5.24 -14.47
C THR A 3 36.56 -4.54 -13.91
N VAL A 4 35.57 -4.26 -14.77
CA VAL A 4 34.26 -3.77 -14.33
C VAL A 4 33.68 -4.89 -13.50
N GLU A 5 33.60 -4.72 -12.18
CA GLU A 5 32.82 -5.60 -11.31
C GLU A 5 31.39 -5.64 -11.87
N GLN A 6 31.05 -6.73 -12.56
CA GLN A 6 29.67 -6.97 -12.96
C GLN A 6 28.90 -7.31 -11.70
N TYR A 7 27.97 -6.42 -11.33
CA TYR A 7 27.05 -6.69 -10.24
C TYR A 7 26.14 -7.87 -10.61
N PRO A 8 25.68 -8.65 -9.61
CA PRO A 8 24.81 -9.79 -9.86
C PRO A 8 23.47 -9.35 -10.45
N ILE A 9 22.89 -10.22 -11.29
CA ILE A 9 21.51 -10.07 -11.78
C ILE A 9 20.53 -10.65 -10.76
N ALA A 10 19.35 -10.06 -10.65
CA ALA A 10 18.29 -10.53 -9.77
C ALA A 10 17.75 -11.91 -10.22
N ALA A 11 17.50 -12.80 -9.26
CA ALA A 11 16.73 -14.01 -9.55
C ALA A 11 15.25 -13.63 -9.74
N LEU A 12 14.69 -13.96 -10.91
CA LEU A 12 13.34 -13.57 -11.30
C LEU A 12 12.36 -14.75 -11.22
N PRO A 13 11.07 -14.49 -10.93
CA PRO A 13 10.05 -15.53 -10.86
C PRO A 13 9.52 -16.00 -12.23
N PHE A 14 10.05 -15.46 -13.31
CA PHE A 14 9.67 -15.73 -14.70
C PHE A 14 10.93 -15.85 -15.55
N SER A 15 10.83 -16.57 -16.66
CA SER A 15 11.93 -16.74 -17.62
C SER A 15 12.12 -15.49 -18.49
N SER A 16 13.33 -15.32 -19.04
CA SER A 16 13.61 -14.26 -20.02
C SER A 16 12.74 -14.39 -21.27
N GLU A 17 12.40 -15.61 -21.69
CA GLU A 17 11.55 -15.86 -22.86
C GLU A 17 10.11 -15.36 -22.64
N GLU A 18 9.51 -15.68 -21.48
CA GLU A 18 8.18 -15.19 -21.09
C GLU A 18 8.15 -13.66 -20.99
N GLN A 19 9.18 -13.07 -20.39
CA GLN A 19 9.33 -11.62 -20.26
C GLN A 19 9.43 -10.93 -21.64
N ILE A 20 10.29 -11.42 -22.53
CA ILE A 20 10.46 -10.87 -23.89
C ILE A 20 9.16 -11.01 -24.69
N LYS A 21 8.47 -12.14 -24.56
CA LYS A 21 7.18 -12.36 -25.22
C LYS A 21 6.16 -11.30 -24.81
N LEU A 22 5.98 -11.08 -23.51
CA LEU A 22 5.01 -10.10 -23.01
C LEU A 22 5.42 -8.65 -23.36
N TYR A 23 6.72 -8.36 -23.30
CA TYR A 23 7.27 -7.09 -23.74
C TYR A 23 6.90 -6.80 -25.20
N ASN A 24 7.10 -7.75 -26.11
CA ASN A 24 6.79 -7.58 -27.53
C ASN A 24 5.28 -7.46 -27.81
N GLN A 25 4.46 -8.23 -27.08
CA GLN A 25 3.01 -8.25 -27.27
C GLN A 25 2.30 -7.01 -26.72
N THR A 26 2.87 -6.36 -25.71
CA THR A 26 2.19 -5.25 -25.01
C THR A 26 3.01 -3.97 -25.07
N VAL A 27 4.23 -3.97 -24.51
CA VAL A 27 5.05 -2.75 -24.35
C VAL A 27 5.31 -2.09 -25.71
N LEU A 28 5.76 -2.86 -26.70
CA LEU A 28 6.04 -2.30 -28.04
C LEU A 28 4.77 -1.88 -28.78
N GLN A 29 3.70 -2.68 -28.70
CA GLN A 29 2.44 -2.38 -29.40
C GLN A 29 1.77 -1.11 -28.85
N GLU A 30 2.01 -0.79 -27.59
CA GLU A 30 1.46 0.39 -26.93
C GLU A 30 2.28 1.67 -27.10
N LEU A 31 3.50 1.58 -27.61
CA LEU A 31 4.42 2.71 -27.82
C LEU A 31 4.46 3.16 -29.29
N ILE A 32 3.29 3.26 -29.92
CA ILE A 32 3.10 3.72 -31.29
C ILE A 32 2.50 5.13 -31.34
N GLY A 33 2.49 5.75 -32.53
CA GLY A 33 1.90 7.08 -32.75
C GLY A 33 2.60 8.18 -31.95
N ILE A 34 1.86 8.96 -31.19
CA ILE A 34 2.41 10.05 -30.35
C ILE A 34 3.45 9.57 -29.33
N TYR A 35 3.40 8.28 -28.96
CA TYR A 35 4.33 7.66 -28.01
C TYR A 35 5.56 7.03 -28.68
N ASP A 36 5.68 7.02 -30.01
CA ASP A 36 6.83 6.46 -30.71
C ASP A 36 8.11 7.29 -30.49
N SER A 37 7.95 8.63 -30.53
CA SER A 37 9.02 9.59 -30.24
C SER A 37 9.75 9.29 -28.93
N HIS A 38 11.05 9.62 -28.87
CA HIS A 38 11.85 9.53 -27.64
C HIS A 38 11.86 10.82 -26.83
N ASN A 39 11.26 11.89 -27.36
CA ASN A 39 11.07 13.17 -26.69
C ASN A 39 9.58 13.47 -26.66
N TRP A 40 8.97 13.38 -25.48
CA TRP A 40 7.54 13.61 -25.31
C TRP A 40 7.28 14.98 -24.72
N ASN A 41 6.64 15.85 -25.49
CA ASN A 41 6.06 17.08 -24.98
C ASN A 41 4.80 16.76 -24.18
N ILE A 42 4.74 17.17 -22.92
CA ILE A 42 3.59 16.88 -22.08
C ILE A 42 2.33 17.56 -22.60
N SER A 43 2.41 18.80 -23.08
CA SER A 43 1.24 19.54 -23.53
C SER A 43 0.47 18.80 -24.63
N ASP A 44 1.19 18.08 -25.49
CA ASP A 44 0.62 17.29 -26.58
C ASP A 44 -0.05 16.00 -26.08
N LEU A 45 0.29 15.54 -24.86
CA LEU A 45 -0.20 14.28 -24.29
C LEU A 45 -1.41 14.44 -23.37
N ILE A 46 -1.60 15.62 -22.75
CA ILE A 46 -2.66 15.84 -21.76
C ILE A 46 -3.60 17.00 -22.13
N ASP A 47 -3.48 17.56 -23.34
CA ASP A 47 -4.27 18.70 -23.84
C ASP A 47 -4.29 19.89 -22.86
N VAL A 48 -3.12 20.21 -22.29
CA VAL A 48 -2.97 21.39 -21.43
C VAL A 48 -1.76 22.22 -21.80
N GLN A 49 -2.00 23.53 -21.91
CA GLN A 49 -0.98 24.53 -22.17
C GLN A 49 -0.28 24.92 -20.88
N TYR A 50 1.04 24.71 -20.84
CA TYR A 50 1.91 25.26 -19.81
C TYR A 50 2.62 26.50 -20.35
N GLU A 51 2.90 27.48 -19.48
CA GLU A 51 3.70 28.67 -19.82
C GLU A 51 5.10 28.30 -20.35
N GLN A 52 5.62 27.13 -19.97
CA GLN A 52 6.87 26.58 -20.46
C GLN A 52 6.64 25.15 -20.95
N ALA A 53 7.16 24.83 -22.14
CA ALA A 53 7.08 23.48 -22.69
C ALA A 53 7.87 22.47 -21.83
N MET A 54 7.23 21.36 -21.46
CA MET A 54 7.81 20.38 -20.54
C MET A 54 8.01 19.02 -21.21
N TYR A 55 9.26 18.57 -21.36
CA TYR A 55 9.61 17.36 -22.12
C TYR A 55 10.16 16.18 -21.32
N PHE A 56 9.64 14.98 -21.51
CA PHE A 56 10.34 13.76 -21.11
C PHE A 56 11.33 13.37 -22.20
N ASP A 57 12.61 13.42 -21.86
CA ASP A 57 13.70 12.95 -22.72
C ASP A 57 14.07 11.52 -22.34
N PHE A 58 13.70 10.58 -23.20
CA PHE A 58 14.03 9.16 -23.06
C PHE A 58 15.30 8.77 -23.83
N THR A 59 15.89 9.67 -24.62
CA THR A 59 17.15 9.42 -25.35
C THR A 59 18.32 9.19 -24.39
N LEU A 60 18.18 9.65 -23.15
CA LEU A 60 19.07 9.34 -22.03
C LEU A 60 19.28 7.83 -21.85
N PHE A 61 18.28 7.00 -22.15
CA PHE A 61 18.39 5.54 -22.04
C PHE A 61 18.87 4.94 -23.37
N GLN A 62 20.17 4.60 -23.41
CA GLN A 62 20.81 4.01 -24.59
C GLN A 62 20.32 2.57 -24.85
N ASN A 63 20.03 1.82 -23.79
CA ASN A 63 19.45 0.48 -23.90
C ASN A 63 17.96 0.58 -24.34
N PRO A 64 17.58 0.01 -25.49
CA PRO A 64 16.23 0.17 -26.05
C PRO A 64 15.15 -0.54 -25.23
N TYR A 65 15.46 -1.68 -24.60
CA TYR A 65 14.51 -2.38 -23.73
C TYR A 65 14.14 -1.50 -22.54
N ILE A 66 15.14 -1.01 -21.82
CA ILE A 66 14.94 -0.12 -20.67
C ILE A 66 14.27 1.19 -21.09
N ARG A 67 14.67 1.78 -22.22
CA ARG A 67 14.03 2.99 -22.74
C ARG A 67 12.53 2.79 -22.93
N ASN A 68 12.15 1.71 -23.60
CA ASN A 68 10.75 1.39 -23.86
C ASN A 68 10.01 1.05 -22.57
N GLU A 69 10.65 0.36 -21.62
CA GLU A 69 10.06 0.13 -20.30
C GLU A 69 9.79 1.42 -19.53
N ILE A 70 10.73 2.38 -19.52
CA ILE A 70 10.51 3.67 -18.87
C ILE A 70 9.42 4.46 -19.60
N LYS A 71 9.40 4.46 -20.94
CA LYS A 71 8.32 5.08 -21.74
C LYS A 71 6.95 4.49 -21.38
N PHE A 72 6.81 3.17 -21.40
CA PHE A 72 5.55 2.49 -21.13
C PHE A 72 5.06 2.71 -19.69
N TYR A 73 5.96 2.71 -18.71
CA TYR A 73 5.62 3.06 -17.33
C TYR A 73 5.07 4.48 -17.22
N ILE A 74 5.73 5.47 -17.86
CA ILE A 74 5.28 6.87 -17.85
C ILE A 74 3.96 7.05 -18.59
N LYS A 75 3.76 6.36 -19.72
CA LYS A 75 2.48 6.36 -20.45
C LYS A 75 1.34 5.87 -19.56
N ASN A 76 1.50 4.70 -18.94
CA ASN A 76 0.51 4.13 -18.03
C ASN A 76 0.23 5.09 -16.86
N LEU A 77 1.28 5.70 -16.33
CA LEU A 77 1.12 6.67 -15.26
C LEU A 77 0.32 7.89 -15.72
N LEU A 78 0.61 8.49 -16.87
CA LEU A 78 -0.14 9.63 -17.41
C LEU A 78 -1.63 9.30 -17.64
N SER A 79 -1.94 8.06 -18.06
CA SER A 79 -3.34 7.64 -18.29
C SER A 79 -4.21 7.56 -17.02
N LEU A 80 -3.58 7.50 -15.84
CA LEU A 80 -4.26 7.31 -14.56
C LEU A 80 -4.41 8.60 -13.76
N LEU A 81 -3.84 9.70 -14.26
CA LEU A 81 -3.61 10.89 -13.47
C LEU A 81 -4.53 12.04 -13.86
N SER A 82 -4.77 12.89 -12.88
CA SER A 82 -5.39 14.19 -13.08
C SER A 82 -4.34 15.23 -13.46
N PHE A 83 -4.78 16.42 -13.88
CA PHE A 83 -3.89 17.48 -14.36
C PHE A 83 -2.77 17.86 -13.36
N ASP A 84 -3.08 17.95 -12.06
CA ASP A 84 -2.13 18.41 -11.04
C ASP A 84 -1.03 17.39 -10.71
N ASP A 85 -1.27 16.10 -11.00
CA ASP A 85 -0.31 15.01 -10.76
C ASP A 85 0.91 15.04 -11.68
N VAL A 86 0.75 15.61 -12.88
CA VAL A 86 1.78 15.61 -13.93
C VAL A 86 3.05 16.26 -13.43
N LYS A 87 2.91 17.34 -12.62
CA LYS A 87 4.03 18.04 -11.96
C LYS A 87 4.84 17.16 -11.02
N THR A 88 4.25 16.11 -10.48
CA THR A 88 4.95 15.15 -9.62
C THR A 88 5.74 14.14 -10.43
N ILE A 89 5.19 13.66 -11.56
CA ILE A 89 5.92 12.79 -12.49
C ILE A 89 7.13 13.53 -13.05
N LEU A 90 6.97 14.82 -13.34
CA LEU A 90 8.05 15.70 -13.78
C LEU A 90 9.25 15.70 -12.83
N ASN A 91 9.00 15.64 -11.52
CA ASN A 91 10.08 15.55 -10.55
C ASN A 91 10.89 14.25 -10.68
N TYR A 92 10.33 13.18 -11.27
CA TYR A 92 11.06 11.95 -11.55
C TYR A 92 12.05 12.06 -12.70
N ARG A 93 11.98 13.11 -13.55
CA ARG A 93 13.00 13.36 -14.59
C ARG A 93 14.40 13.44 -14.02
N LYS A 94 14.55 13.99 -12.81
CA LYS A 94 15.84 14.02 -12.09
C LYS A 94 16.40 12.61 -11.86
N SER A 95 15.54 11.61 -11.70
CA SER A 95 15.94 10.21 -11.55
C SER A 95 16.36 9.55 -12.85
N PHE A 96 15.93 10.05 -14.02
CA PHE A 96 16.25 9.42 -15.31
C PHE A 96 17.74 9.46 -15.56
N ASN A 97 18.38 10.61 -15.36
CA ASN A 97 19.83 10.77 -15.53
C ASN A 97 20.62 9.80 -14.65
N LEU A 98 20.25 9.68 -13.36
CA LEU A 98 20.94 8.81 -12.43
C LEU A 98 20.79 7.34 -12.80
N ILE A 99 19.57 6.91 -13.11
CA ILE A 99 19.27 5.52 -13.47
C ILE A 99 19.91 5.17 -14.82
N SER A 100 19.80 6.04 -15.82
CA SER A 100 20.46 5.85 -17.12
C SER A 100 21.96 5.66 -16.95
N ARG A 101 22.64 6.54 -16.19
CA ARG A 101 24.08 6.43 -15.94
C ARG A 101 24.44 5.13 -15.23
N PHE A 102 23.66 4.75 -14.21
CA PHE A 102 23.84 3.49 -13.49
C PHE A 102 23.72 2.27 -14.41
N ILE A 103 22.66 2.21 -15.21
CA ILE A 103 22.41 1.10 -16.14
C ILE A 103 23.50 1.04 -17.20
N LYS A 104 23.85 2.19 -17.80
CA LYS A 104 24.94 2.25 -18.79
C LYS A 104 26.27 1.72 -18.24
N GLN A 105 26.57 2.01 -16.98
CA GLN A 105 27.83 1.62 -16.36
C GLN A 105 27.86 0.14 -15.92
N PHE A 106 26.76 -0.35 -15.34
CA PHE A 106 26.77 -1.64 -14.63
C PHE A 106 25.87 -2.72 -15.25
N TYR A 107 24.86 -2.33 -16.03
CA TYR A 107 23.88 -3.22 -16.63
C TYR A 107 23.57 -2.85 -18.09
N PRO A 108 24.57 -2.72 -18.98
CA PRO A 108 24.33 -2.23 -20.34
C PRO A 108 23.45 -3.16 -21.18
N THR A 109 23.47 -4.46 -20.89
CA THR A 109 22.87 -5.53 -21.73
C THR A 109 21.57 -6.12 -21.19
N ILE A 110 21.06 -5.64 -20.06
CA ILE A 110 19.81 -6.15 -19.49
C ILE A 110 18.63 -5.91 -20.45
N THR A 111 17.65 -6.79 -20.40
CA THR A 111 16.42 -6.74 -21.18
C THR A 111 15.21 -6.26 -20.39
N SER A 112 15.36 -6.12 -19.07
CA SER A 112 14.35 -5.55 -18.18
C SER A 112 15.00 -4.89 -16.97
N ILE A 113 14.38 -3.81 -16.47
CA ILE A 113 14.80 -3.17 -15.22
C ILE A 113 14.71 -4.12 -14.02
N THR A 114 13.87 -5.16 -14.09
CA THR A 114 13.70 -6.15 -13.01
C THR A 114 14.96 -6.96 -12.74
N GLU A 115 15.86 -7.05 -13.73
CA GLU A 115 17.14 -7.75 -13.60
C GLU A 115 18.09 -7.07 -12.62
N ILE A 116 17.83 -5.82 -12.22
CA ILE A 116 18.66 -5.06 -11.29
C ILE A 116 18.22 -5.36 -9.85
N PRO A 117 19.07 -5.98 -9.01
CA PRO A 117 18.74 -6.15 -7.60
C PRO A 117 18.57 -4.81 -6.89
N ARG A 118 17.47 -4.67 -6.15
CA ARG A 118 17.10 -3.42 -5.49
C ARG A 118 18.18 -2.91 -4.54
N ASP A 119 18.82 -3.81 -3.80
CA ASP A 119 19.88 -3.49 -2.85
C ASP A 119 21.13 -2.91 -3.54
N VAL A 120 21.46 -3.39 -4.75
CA VAL A 120 22.56 -2.83 -5.55
C VAL A 120 22.27 -1.38 -5.91
N PHE A 121 21.08 -1.08 -6.44
CA PHE A 121 20.72 0.30 -6.78
C PHE A 121 20.66 1.21 -5.54
N VAL A 122 20.15 0.70 -4.41
CA VAL A 122 20.15 1.44 -3.14
C VAL A 122 21.56 1.75 -2.67
N ARG A 123 22.50 0.80 -2.75
CA ARG A 123 23.91 1.02 -2.42
C ARG A 123 24.54 2.09 -3.33
N TYR A 124 24.29 2.03 -4.63
CA TYR A 124 24.77 3.02 -5.59
C TYR A 124 24.22 4.43 -5.30
N CYS A 125 22.92 4.54 -5.00
CA CYS A 125 22.34 5.83 -4.62
C CYS A 125 22.98 6.38 -3.34
N ARG A 126 23.26 5.53 -2.35
CA ARG A 126 23.90 5.95 -1.10
C ARG A 126 25.38 6.33 -1.26
N SER A 127 26.10 5.74 -2.22
CA SER A 127 27.49 6.14 -2.48
C SER A 127 27.59 7.53 -3.13
N ILE A 128 26.61 7.90 -3.95
CA ILE A 128 26.54 9.23 -4.59
C ILE A 128 26.00 10.30 -3.64
N TYR A 129 25.08 9.91 -2.76
CA TYR A 129 24.47 10.79 -1.78
C TYR A 129 24.78 10.29 -0.35
N PRO A 130 26.01 10.50 0.15
CA PRO A 130 26.49 9.90 1.41
C PRO A 130 25.76 10.41 2.66
N THR A 131 25.03 11.53 2.57
CA THR A 131 24.22 12.02 3.67
C THR A 131 22.99 11.13 3.88
N ILE A 132 22.89 10.57 5.09
CA ILE A 132 21.82 9.65 5.55
C ILE A 132 20.39 10.23 5.35
N ARG A 133 20.26 11.55 5.17
CA ARG A 133 19.00 12.27 4.96
C ARG A 133 18.88 12.96 3.58
N SER A 134 19.61 12.50 2.56
CA SER A 134 19.44 13.04 1.21
C SER A 134 18.03 12.73 0.68
N SER A 135 17.16 13.75 0.66
CA SER A 135 15.83 13.68 0.03
C SER A 135 15.93 13.25 -1.43
N SER A 136 16.99 13.67 -2.13
CA SER A 136 17.30 13.26 -3.50
C SER A 136 17.53 11.75 -3.61
N ALA A 137 18.35 11.16 -2.75
CA ALA A 137 18.58 9.70 -2.75
C ALA A 137 17.28 8.93 -2.53
N SER A 138 16.45 9.37 -1.58
CA SER A 138 15.14 8.79 -1.31
C SER A 138 14.22 8.84 -2.53
N ASN A 139 14.19 9.97 -3.24
CA ASN A 139 13.37 10.15 -4.45
C ASN A 139 13.81 9.22 -5.58
N HIS A 140 15.13 9.07 -5.79
CA HIS A 140 15.68 8.16 -6.81
C HIS A 140 15.38 6.69 -6.49
N ILE A 141 15.65 6.27 -5.25
CA ILE A 141 15.34 4.92 -4.78
C ILE A 141 13.83 4.65 -4.88
N GLY A 142 13.00 5.64 -4.52
CA GLY A 142 11.55 5.54 -4.59
C GLY A 142 11.03 5.40 -6.02
N PHE A 143 11.59 6.16 -6.97
CA PHE A 143 11.22 6.03 -8.39
C PHE A 143 11.65 4.68 -8.95
N PHE A 144 12.92 4.29 -8.78
CA PHE A 144 13.41 2.98 -9.22
C PHE A 144 12.58 1.84 -8.64
N SER A 145 12.29 1.86 -7.32
CA SER A 145 11.50 0.81 -6.68
C SER A 145 10.10 0.69 -7.28
N ARG A 146 9.46 1.81 -7.64
CA ARG A 146 8.13 1.79 -8.26
C ARG A 146 8.14 1.21 -9.67
N VAL A 147 9.11 1.62 -10.50
CA VAL A 147 9.26 1.05 -11.86
C VAL A 147 9.60 -0.44 -11.77
N ASN A 148 10.54 -0.81 -10.91
CA ASN A 148 10.93 -2.21 -10.71
C ASN A 148 9.74 -3.07 -10.24
N SER A 149 8.99 -2.60 -9.24
CA SER A 149 7.79 -3.31 -8.78
C SER A 149 6.69 -3.37 -9.84
N PHE A 150 6.53 -2.34 -10.69
CA PHE A 150 5.61 -2.36 -11.84
C PHE A 150 5.93 -3.54 -12.75
N TYR A 151 7.19 -3.66 -13.17
CA TYR A 151 7.58 -4.70 -14.11
C TYR A 151 7.65 -6.10 -13.50
N LEU A 152 8.03 -6.22 -12.22
CA LEU A 152 7.92 -7.49 -11.52
C LEU A 152 6.48 -7.98 -11.50
N ASP A 153 5.52 -7.08 -11.26
CA ASP A 153 4.10 -7.41 -11.21
C ASP A 153 3.49 -7.65 -12.60
N PHE A 154 3.98 -6.92 -13.62
CA PHE A 154 3.55 -7.01 -15.01
C PHE A 154 4.02 -8.31 -15.67
N TYR A 155 5.30 -8.68 -15.50
CA TYR A 155 5.87 -9.89 -16.12
C TYR A 155 5.55 -11.18 -15.35
N ASP A 156 5.27 -11.12 -14.05
CA ASP A 156 4.88 -12.30 -13.26
C ASP A 156 3.43 -12.72 -13.55
N GLN A 157 3.27 -13.61 -14.53
CA GLN A 157 1.98 -14.14 -15.00
C GLN A 157 1.43 -15.30 -14.16
N ARG A 158 2.13 -15.71 -13.09
CA ARG A 158 1.63 -16.76 -12.18
C ARG A 158 0.32 -16.31 -11.53
N LEU A 159 -0.49 -17.26 -11.07
CA LEU A 159 -1.67 -16.93 -10.27
C LEU A 159 -1.24 -16.16 -9.03
N GLU A 160 -2.05 -15.20 -8.62
CA GLU A 160 -1.69 -14.29 -7.53
C GLU A 160 -1.30 -15.04 -6.25
N VAL A 161 -1.98 -16.15 -5.95
CA VAL A 161 -1.73 -17.00 -4.77
C VAL A 161 -0.40 -17.75 -4.82
N ASP A 162 0.14 -17.99 -6.01
CA ASP A 162 1.43 -18.67 -6.20
C ASP A 162 2.61 -17.72 -5.93
N LYS A 163 2.38 -16.41 -6.06
CA LYS A 163 3.38 -15.37 -5.80
C LYS A 163 3.70 -15.22 -4.31
N ASP A 164 4.80 -14.54 -4.01
CA ASP A 164 5.16 -14.18 -2.63
C ASP A 164 4.53 -12.87 -2.17
N ARG A 165 4.01 -12.06 -3.10
CA ARG A 165 3.29 -10.82 -2.80
C ARG A 165 1.91 -10.91 -3.41
N TRP A 166 0.88 -10.83 -2.57
CA TRP A 166 -0.52 -10.87 -3.01
C TRP A 166 -1.16 -9.50 -2.91
N SER A 167 -1.80 -9.06 -3.98
CA SER A 167 -2.63 -7.87 -4.04
C SER A 167 -4.08 -8.21 -3.75
N ALA A 168 -4.67 -7.58 -2.74
CA ALA A 168 -6.09 -7.73 -2.44
C ALA A 168 -6.99 -7.41 -3.65
N LYS A 169 -6.58 -6.44 -4.48
CA LYS A 169 -7.29 -6.09 -5.72
C LYS A 169 -7.28 -7.24 -6.73
N LYS A 170 -6.12 -7.87 -6.95
CA LYS A 170 -5.98 -9.00 -7.90
C LYS A 170 -6.64 -10.28 -7.40
N LEU A 171 -6.72 -10.46 -6.08
CA LEU A 171 -7.49 -11.53 -5.45
C LEU A 171 -9.00 -11.30 -5.46
N GLY A 172 -9.49 -10.14 -5.96
CA GLY A 172 -10.92 -9.80 -5.94
C GLY A 172 -11.49 -9.61 -4.53
N LEU A 173 -10.66 -9.25 -3.55
CA LEU A 173 -11.07 -9.06 -2.17
C LEU A 173 -11.63 -7.65 -1.95
N ASP A 174 -12.62 -7.54 -1.07
CA ASP A 174 -13.08 -6.24 -0.60
C ASP A 174 -12.09 -5.66 0.43
N TYR A 175 -11.73 -4.39 0.27
CA TYR A 175 -10.81 -3.68 1.15
C TYR A 175 -11.14 -2.20 1.27
N ASN A 176 -10.69 -1.57 2.36
CA ASN A 176 -10.91 -0.16 2.61
C ASN A 176 -10.22 0.71 1.54
N LYS A 177 -11.00 1.33 0.66
CA LYS A 177 -10.52 2.17 -0.45
C LYS A 177 -10.00 3.53 0.01
N THR A 178 -10.22 3.93 1.27
CA THR A 178 -9.58 5.12 1.84
C THR A 178 -8.12 4.87 2.21
N GLN A 179 -7.67 3.62 2.12
CA GLN A 179 -6.30 3.21 2.32
C GLN A 179 -5.72 2.65 1.01
N GLY A 180 -4.40 2.50 0.98
CA GLY A 180 -3.75 1.81 -0.13
C GLY A 180 -4.21 0.37 -0.26
N VAL A 181 -4.11 -0.17 -1.47
CA VAL A 181 -4.42 -1.58 -1.74
C VAL A 181 -3.61 -2.47 -0.79
N PRO A 182 -4.25 -3.32 0.03
CA PRO A 182 -3.54 -4.24 0.90
C PRO A 182 -2.66 -5.19 0.08
N ILE A 183 -1.37 -5.24 0.44
CA ILE A 183 -0.40 -6.20 -0.10
C ILE A 183 0.03 -7.15 1.01
N PHE A 184 -0.17 -8.45 0.80
CA PHE A 184 0.29 -9.51 1.69
C PHE A 184 1.64 -9.99 1.20
N ASP A 185 2.72 -9.57 1.87
CA ASP A 185 4.09 -9.89 1.49
C ASP A 185 4.67 -11.02 2.35
N PHE A 186 4.97 -12.14 1.70
CA PHE A 186 5.57 -13.34 2.28
C PHE A 186 7.05 -13.49 1.93
N SER A 187 7.64 -12.56 1.17
CA SER A 187 9.00 -12.68 0.61
C SER A 187 10.06 -12.95 1.68
N PHE A 188 9.90 -12.31 2.85
CA PHE A 188 10.83 -12.38 3.97
C PHE A 188 10.51 -13.50 4.98
N PHE A 189 9.45 -14.29 4.78
CA PHE A 189 9.20 -15.42 5.66
C PHE A 189 10.31 -16.47 5.52
N PRO A 190 10.81 -17.02 6.64
CA PRO A 190 11.74 -18.13 6.59
C PRO A 190 11.17 -19.30 5.78
N LYS A 191 12.00 -19.88 4.92
CA LYS A 191 11.58 -20.83 3.88
C LYS A 191 10.70 -21.98 4.38
N PRO A 192 11.00 -22.65 5.52
CA PRO A 192 10.20 -23.80 5.95
C PRO A 192 8.75 -23.45 6.29
N TYR A 193 8.50 -22.23 6.77
CA TYR A 193 7.18 -21.81 7.27
C TYR A 193 6.35 -21.01 6.28
N LYS A 194 6.95 -20.56 5.17
CA LYS A 194 6.27 -19.73 4.16
C LYS A 194 5.01 -20.41 3.62
N GLY A 195 5.11 -21.69 3.27
CA GLY A 195 3.99 -22.48 2.74
C GLY A 195 2.82 -22.57 3.73
N LEU A 196 3.12 -22.89 5.00
CA LEU A 196 2.15 -22.94 6.10
C LEU A 196 1.38 -21.62 6.24
N ILE A 197 2.08 -20.49 6.20
CA ILE A 197 1.48 -19.18 6.40
C ILE A 197 0.67 -18.73 5.18
N LYS A 198 1.16 -18.98 3.97
CA LYS A 198 0.36 -18.76 2.75
C LYS A 198 -0.93 -19.59 2.80
N LYS A 199 -0.86 -20.87 3.16
CA LYS A 199 -2.03 -21.74 3.33
C LYS A 199 -3.01 -21.17 4.36
N TYR A 200 -2.53 -20.78 5.54
CA TYR A 200 -3.36 -20.19 6.60
C TYR A 200 -4.09 -18.91 6.13
N ILE A 201 -3.36 -17.96 5.52
CA ILE A 201 -3.94 -16.71 5.04
C ILE A 201 -4.91 -16.96 3.89
N TYR A 202 -4.54 -17.79 2.92
CA TYR A 202 -5.42 -18.13 1.79
C TYR A 202 -6.75 -18.71 2.25
N THR A 203 -6.71 -19.73 3.13
CA THR A 203 -7.94 -20.37 3.61
C THR A 203 -8.83 -19.38 4.36
N ARG A 204 -8.26 -18.57 5.27
CA ARG A 204 -9.08 -17.67 6.10
C ARG A 204 -9.57 -16.44 5.37
N LEU A 205 -8.75 -15.85 4.51
CA LEU A 205 -9.03 -14.59 3.83
C LEU A 205 -9.80 -14.79 2.52
N VAL A 206 -9.40 -15.77 1.71
CA VAL A 206 -9.93 -15.95 0.34
C VAL A 206 -11.07 -16.96 0.34
N ILE A 207 -10.86 -18.14 0.91
CA ILE A 207 -11.86 -19.23 0.88
C ILE A 207 -13.00 -18.97 1.88
N GLN A 208 -12.66 -18.83 3.16
CA GLN A 208 -13.64 -18.72 4.24
C GLN A 208 -14.16 -17.28 4.42
N LYS A 209 -13.42 -16.27 3.93
CA LYS A 209 -13.69 -14.84 4.16
C LYS A 209 -13.97 -14.49 5.64
N SER A 210 -13.32 -15.22 6.54
CA SER A 210 -13.50 -15.13 8.00
C SER A 210 -12.72 -14.00 8.66
N VAL A 211 -11.86 -13.31 7.88
CA VAL A 211 -11.02 -12.21 8.35
C VAL A 211 -11.00 -11.09 7.31
N SER A 212 -10.93 -9.85 7.78
CA SER A 212 -10.70 -8.68 6.92
C SER A 212 -9.26 -8.64 6.39
N CYS A 213 -9.03 -7.89 5.30
CA CYS A 213 -7.69 -7.62 4.81
C CYS A 213 -6.78 -7.00 5.89
N GLY A 214 -7.30 -6.07 6.69
CA GLY A 214 -6.53 -5.44 7.78
C GLY A 214 -6.12 -6.44 8.87
N THR A 215 -6.99 -7.38 9.19
CA THR A 215 -6.71 -8.46 10.15
C THR A 215 -5.67 -9.43 9.59
N ALA A 216 -5.79 -9.81 8.31
CA ALA A 216 -4.82 -10.68 7.64
C ALA A 216 -3.42 -10.03 7.55
N LEU A 217 -3.33 -8.73 7.25
CA LEU A 217 -2.05 -7.97 7.34
C LEU A 217 -1.45 -8.01 8.75
N GLY A 218 -2.31 -7.96 9.78
CA GLY A 218 -1.94 -8.16 11.17
C GLY A 218 -1.27 -9.52 11.40
N TYR A 219 -1.90 -10.61 10.92
CA TYR A 219 -1.31 -11.95 10.98
C TYR A 219 0.03 -12.03 10.24
N VAL A 220 0.11 -11.60 8.98
CA VAL A 220 1.36 -11.62 8.20
C VAL A 220 2.50 -10.94 8.96
N SER A 221 2.26 -9.73 9.48
CA SER A 221 3.29 -9.00 10.24
C SER A 221 3.70 -9.69 11.54
N LYS A 222 2.74 -10.18 12.33
CA LYS A 222 3.02 -10.71 13.69
C LYS A 222 3.57 -12.14 13.63
N LEU A 223 3.08 -12.95 12.70
CA LEU A 223 3.60 -14.28 12.46
C LEU A 223 4.98 -14.23 11.82
N HIS A 224 5.28 -13.26 10.94
CA HIS A 224 6.65 -13.07 10.45
C HIS A 224 7.65 -12.87 11.59
N LEU A 225 7.31 -12.06 12.59
CA LEU A 225 8.13 -11.84 13.78
C LEU A 225 8.35 -13.15 14.56
N PHE A 226 7.29 -13.94 14.76
CA PHE A 226 7.37 -15.24 15.43
C PHE A 226 8.23 -16.25 14.67
N PHE A 227 8.00 -16.45 13.37
CA PHE A 227 8.76 -17.42 12.59
C PHE A 227 10.21 -17.01 12.38
N THR A 228 10.50 -15.70 12.34
CA THR A 228 11.87 -15.20 12.40
C THR A 228 12.55 -15.62 13.70
N PHE A 229 11.89 -15.46 14.85
CA PHE A 229 12.39 -15.95 16.13
C PHE A 229 12.63 -17.46 16.12
N ILE A 230 11.64 -18.25 15.69
CA ILE A 230 11.76 -19.73 15.64
C ILE A 230 12.93 -20.15 14.74
N SER A 231 13.13 -19.51 13.59
CA SER A 231 14.23 -19.87 12.68
C SER A 231 15.61 -19.50 13.24
N LEU A 232 15.69 -18.52 14.14
CA LEU A 232 16.92 -18.15 14.83
C LEU A 232 17.21 -19.07 16.03
N SER A 233 16.18 -19.43 16.78
CA SER A 233 16.31 -20.28 17.98
C SER A 233 16.37 -21.76 17.66
N HIS A 234 15.73 -22.20 16.58
CA HIS A 234 15.63 -23.59 16.12
C HIS A 234 15.85 -23.69 14.61
N PRO A 235 17.09 -23.53 14.12
CA PRO A 235 17.39 -23.49 12.69
C PRO A 235 17.02 -24.77 11.92
N ASP A 236 17.03 -25.90 12.60
CA ASP A 236 16.75 -27.23 12.01
C ASP A 236 15.25 -27.55 11.92
N TRP A 237 14.39 -26.72 12.51
CA TRP A 237 12.95 -26.95 12.48
C TRP A 237 12.36 -26.59 11.12
N THR A 238 11.49 -27.47 10.64
CA THR A 238 10.72 -27.27 9.40
C THR A 238 9.22 -27.08 9.66
N ASN A 239 8.77 -27.30 10.89
CA ASN A 239 7.39 -27.24 11.33
C ASN A 239 7.32 -26.86 12.83
N LEU A 240 6.12 -26.78 13.39
CA LEU A 240 5.92 -26.41 14.80
C LEU A 240 5.60 -27.62 15.69
N ASN A 241 5.77 -28.86 15.22
CA ASN A 241 5.35 -30.05 15.98
C ASN A 241 5.97 -30.11 17.39
N LEU A 242 7.25 -29.72 17.50
CA LEU A 242 8.01 -29.71 18.75
C LEU A 242 7.88 -28.41 19.56
N LEU A 243 7.01 -27.48 19.15
CA LEU A 243 6.82 -26.22 19.86
C LEU A 243 6.39 -26.49 21.31
N SER A 244 7.09 -25.84 22.23
CA SER A 244 6.95 -26.04 23.66
C SER A 244 6.68 -24.72 24.39
N ARG A 245 6.36 -24.82 25.68
CA ARG A 245 6.15 -23.65 26.53
C ARG A 245 7.39 -22.77 26.66
N SER A 246 8.59 -23.36 26.73
CA SER A 246 9.84 -22.60 26.81
C SER A 246 10.06 -21.73 25.58
N ASP A 247 9.62 -22.16 24.39
CA ASP A 247 9.73 -21.37 23.16
C ASP A 247 8.83 -20.14 23.18
N ILE A 248 7.63 -20.25 23.76
CA ILE A 248 6.72 -19.11 23.94
C ILE A 248 7.31 -18.09 24.92
N ILE A 249 7.95 -18.56 26.00
CA ILE A 249 8.66 -17.67 26.94
C ILE A 249 9.83 -16.98 26.24
N GLY A 250 10.64 -17.73 25.48
CA GLY A 250 11.72 -17.18 24.67
C GLY A 250 11.22 -16.15 23.65
N PHE A 251 10.06 -16.40 23.04
CA PHE A 251 9.44 -15.45 22.11
C PHE A 251 8.99 -14.17 22.81
N LEU A 252 8.41 -14.24 24.02
CA LEU A 252 8.05 -13.06 24.81
C LEU A 252 9.27 -12.19 25.14
N GLU A 253 10.40 -12.81 25.46
CA GLU A 253 11.66 -12.10 25.66
C GLU A 253 12.19 -11.49 24.37
N TYR A 254 12.11 -12.24 23.27
CA TYR A 254 12.52 -11.77 21.95
C TYR A 254 11.70 -10.56 21.51
N ILE A 255 10.38 -10.57 21.70
CA ILE A 255 9.52 -9.41 21.41
C ILE A 255 10.06 -8.20 22.18
N LYS A 256 10.30 -8.31 23.49
CA LYS A 256 10.75 -7.20 24.35
C LYS A 256 12.11 -6.61 23.93
N LYS A 257 12.97 -7.39 23.28
CA LYS A 257 14.30 -6.98 22.79
C LYS A 257 14.27 -6.47 21.35
N THR A 258 13.25 -6.82 20.58
CA THR A 258 13.15 -6.47 19.16
C THR A 258 12.55 -5.06 19.00
N PRO A 259 13.22 -4.12 18.31
CA PRO A 259 12.65 -2.80 18.09
C PRO A 259 11.33 -2.91 17.31
N MET A 260 10.35 -2.06 17.63
CA MET A 260 9.04 -2.05 16.96
C MET A 260 9.13 -1.71 15.46
N GLY A 261 10.29 -1.24 15.00
CA GLY A 261 10.54 -0.85 13.61
C GLY A 261 9.78 0.43 13.23
N GLY A 262 9.97 0.84 11.97
CA GLY A 262 9.30 2.00 11.39
C GLY A 262 10.27 2.99 10.75
N LYS A 263 9.74 3.88 9.91
CA LYS A 263 10.55 4.90 9.22
C LYS A 263 11.16 5.95 10.16
N ASN A 264 10.62 6.08 11.37
CA ASN A 264 11.09 7.04 12.34
C ASN A 264 11.95 6.33 13.39
N LEU A 265 13.23 6.71 13.46
CA LEU A 265 14.25 6.17 14.36
C LEU A 265 13.82 6.23 15.84
N TYR A 266 12.96 7.20 16.18
CA TYR A 266 12.42 7.37 17.52
C TYR A 266 11.64 6.14 18.00
N TRP A 267 10.96 5.41 17.11
CA TRP A 267 10.23 4.20 17.50
C TRP A 267 11.14 3.01 17.82
N ASN A 268 12.40 3.06 17.36
CA ASN A 268 13.39 2.01 17.64
C ASN A 268 14.02 2.17 19.04
N THR A 269 13.86 3.32 19.68
CA THR A 269 14.40 3.60 21.03
C THR A 269 13.33 3.60 22.12
N GLN A 270 12.06 3.43 21.76
CA GLN A 270 10.97 3.39 22.74
C GLN A 270 10.81 2.02 23.40
N LYS A 271 10.41 2.04 24.67
CA LYS A 271 9.89 0.86 25.37
C LYS A 271 8.69 0.30 24.60
N ILE A 272 8.70 -1.00 24.37
CA ILE A 272 7.58 -1.69 23.73
C ILE A 272 6.28 -1.46 24.48
N SER A 273 5.23 -1.14 23.72
CA SER A 273 3.88 -1.01 24.28
C SER A 273 3.30 -2.38 24.63
N ASP A 274 2.58 -2.44 25.76
CA ASP A 274 1.80 -3.62 26.15
C ASP A 274 0.83 -4.06 25.05
N GLY A 275 0.23 -3.10 24.34
CA GLY A 275 -0.64 -3.37 23.20
C GLY A 275 0.07 -4.03 22.01
N HIS A 276 1.38 -3.88 21.85
CA HIS A 276 2.15 -4.64 20.87
C HIS A 276 2.30 -6.10 21.29
N ILE A 277 2.71 -6.35 22.54
CA ILE A 277 2.85 -7.71 23.10
C ILE A 277 1.54 -8.47 22.98
N ILE A 278 0.43 -7.85 23.42
CA ILE A 278 -0.91 -8.46 23.37
C ILE A 278 -1.28 -8.85 21.94
N ARG A 279 -0.99 -7.99 20.95
CA ARG A 279 -1.28 -8.31 19.55
C ARG A 279 -0.42 -9.46 19.05
N CYS A 280 0.89 -9.49 19.35
CA CYS A 280 1.75 -10.60 18.95
C CYS A 280 1.22 -11.93 19.49
N ILE A 281 0.96 -12.00 20.80
CA ILE A 281 0.50 -13.23 21.45
C ILE A 281 -0.91 -13.60 21.00
N SER A 282 -1.83 -12.65 20.84
CA SER A 282 -3.20 -12.97 20.41
C SER A 282 -3.26 -13.47 18.97
N HIS A 283 -2.45 -12.91 18.05
CA HIS A 283 -2.41 -13.45 16.67
C HIS A 283 -1.76 -14.84 16.64
N LEU A 284 -0.72 -15.07 17.46
CA LEU A 284 -0.08 -16.38 17.56
C LEU A 284 -1.03 -17.42 18.14
N GLU A 285 -1.76 -17.09 19.22
CA GLU A 285 -2.73 -17.97 19.85
C GLU A 285 -3.84 -18.37 18.88
N VAL A 286 -4.45 -17.42 18.17
CA VAL A 286 -5.49 -17.73 17.18
C VAL A 286 -4.94 -18.55 16.01
N PHE A 287 -3.71 -18.29 15.59
CA PHE A 287 -3.06 -19.07 14.55
C PHE A 287 -2.83 -20.53 14.99
N ILE A 288 -2.26 -20.75 16.17
CA ILE A 288 -2.00 -22.10 16.72
C ILE A 288 -3.33 -22.84 16.94
N ASP A 289 -4.33 -22.20 17.54
CA ASP A 289 -5.67 -22.78 17.73
C ASP A 289 -6.24 -23.26 16.39
N TYR A 290 -6.14 -22.41 15.35
CA TYR A 290 -6.66 -22.72 14.03
C TYR A 290 -5.95 -23.91 13.38
N ILE A 291 -4.61 -23.92 13.34
CA ILE A 291 -3.88 -25.00 12.68
C ILE A 291 -4.04 -26.34 13.43
N GLN A 292 -4.21 -26.32 14.76
CA GLN A 292 -4.50 -27.52 15.54
C GLN A 292 -5.91 -28.04 15.27
N ARG A 293 -6.94 -27.17 15.32
CA ARG A 293 -8.33 -27.57 15.08
C ARG A 293 -8.60 -28.05 13.66
N ASN A 294 -7.82 -27.58 12.70
CA ASN A 294 -7.93 -27.99 11.30
C ASN A 294 -6.90 -29.06 10.93
N GLU A 295 -6.24 -29.67 11.92
CA GLU A 295 -5.34 -30.84 11.76
C GLU A 295 -4.23 -30.63 10.73
N PHE A 296 -3.62 -29.44 10.73
CA PHE A 296 -2.46 -29.19 9.87
C PHE A 296 -1.29 -30.02 10.38
N ILE A 297 -0.60 -30.72 9.48
CA ILE A 297 0.53 -31.59 9.83
C ILE A 297 1.65 -30.84 10.54
N GLU A 298 1.80 -29.54 10.26
CA GLU A 298 2.82 -28.68 10.86
C GLU A 298 2.45 -28.17 12.26
N ALA A 299 1.25 -28.48 12.76
CA ALA A 299 0.75 -27.96 14.03
C ALA A 299 1.52 -28.54 15.25
N PRO A 300 1.65 -27.77 16.34
CA PRO A 300 2.24 -28.28 17.58
C PRO A 300 1.53 -29.52 18.11
N PHE A 301 2.30 -30.50 18.60
CA PHE A 301 1.73 -31.61 19.35
C PHE A 301 1.26 -31.16 20.73
N THR A 302 1.96 -30.20 21.33
CA THR A 302 1.57 -29.57 22.60
C THR A 302 0.28 -28.79 22.41
N ASN A 303 -0.75 -29.08 23.21
CA ASN A 303 -2.01 -28.33 23.17
C ASN A 303 -1.79 -26.84 23.44
N LEU A 304 -2.49 -25.97 22.69
CA LEU A 304 -2.44 -24.51 22.85
C LEU A 304 -2.52 -24.04 24.31
N LYS A 305 -3.42 -24.63 25.12
CA LYS A 305 -3.62 -24.24 26.52
C LYS A 305 -2.39 -24.46 27.40
N ASN A 306 -1.47 -25.32 26.96
CA ASN A 306 -0.18 -25.58 27.63
C ASN A 306 0.96 -24.72 27.05
N LEU A 307 0.74 -24.06 25.91
CA LEU A 307 1.70 -23.17 25.26
C LEU A 307 1.56 -21.72 25.71
N ILE A 308 0.32 -21.20 25.69
CA ILE A 308 0.02 -19.79 25.93
C ILE A 308 -0.96 -19.66 27.09
N TYR A 309 -0.56 -18.91 28.11
CA TYR A 309 -1.38 -18.66 29.30
C TYR A 309 -1.98 -17.26 29.27
N PRO A 310 -3.15 -17.05 29.93
CA PRO A 310 -3.73 -15.70 30.04
C PRO A 310 -2.76 -14.66 30.63
N GLY A 311 -1.85 -15.08 31.51
CA GLY A 311 -0.83 -14.22 32.13
C GLY A 311 0.29 -13.76 31.19
N ASP A 312 0.43 -14.36 30.01
CA ASP A 312 1.43 -13.94 29.01
C ASP A 312 1.08 -12.61 28.33
N LYS A 313 -0.18 -12.20 28.45
CA LYS A 313 -0.67 -10.93 27.93
C LYS A 313 -0.65 -9.90 29.07
N PRO A 314 0.02 -8.74 28.89
CA PRO A 314 -0.06 -7.64 29.83
C PRO A 314 -1.53 -7.27 30.14
N LYS A 315 -1.83 -6.96 31.41
CA LYS A 315 -3.16 -6.49 31.81
C LYS A 315 -3.41 -5.11 31.24
N GLN A 316 -4.37 -4.98 30.32
CA GLN A 316 -4.81 -3.66 29.87
C GLN A 316 -5.67 -3.01 30.94
N GLN A 317 -5.25 -1.85 31.43
CA GLN A 317 -6.16 -0.98 32.14
C GLN A 317 -7.19 -0.48 31.13
N ARG A 318 -8.44 -0.95 31.25
CA ARG A 318 -9.53 -0.35 30.47
C ARG A 318 -9.61 1.13 30.89
N PRO A 319 -9.54 2.09 29.95
CA PRO A 319 -9.86 3.46 30.31
C PRO A 319 -11.26 3.47 30.94
N LYS A 320 -11.42 4.11 32.10
CA LYS A 320 -12.73 4.28 32.74
C LYS A 320 -13.69 4.93 31.73
N VAL A 321 -14.95 4.50 31.70
CA VAL A 321 -15.98 4.96 30.74
C VAL A 321 -16.09 6.50 30.71
N ASP A 322 -15.91 7.15 31.87
CA ASP A 322 -15.89 8.61 32.05
C ASP A 322 -14.70 9.33 31.39
N LYS A 323 -13.76 8.60 30.77
CA LYS A 323 -12.63 9.17 30.00
C LYS A 323 -12.86 9.12 28.50
N THR A 324 -14.09 8.93 28.04
CA THR A 324 -14.42 9.17 26.62
C THR A 324 -14.12 10.64 26.34
N LYS A 325 -13.11 10.89 25.51
CA LYS A 325 -12.66 12.23 25.18
C LYS A 325 -13.66 12.85 24.19
N TYR A 326 -14.72 13.45 24.71
CA TYR A 326 -15.59 14.30 23.91
C TYR A 326 -14.86 15.61 23.58
N ILE A 327 -15.24 16.22 22.45
CA ILE A 327 -14.82 17.58 22.12
C ILE A 327 -15.77 18.51 22.89
N PRO A 328 -15.30 19.32 23.85
CA PRO A 328 -16.17 20.24 24.58
C PRO A 328 -16.79 21.29 23.65
N ASP A 329 -18.01 21.73 23.95
CA ASP A 329 -18.75 22.69 23.11
C ASP A 329 -17.97 23.98 22.85
N PHE A 330 -17.23 24.49 23.85
CA PHE A 330 -16.41 25.69 23.66
C PHE A 330 -15.27 25.49 22.66
N ILE A 331 -14.72 24.27 22.54
CA ILE A 331 -13.73 23.92 21.52
C ILE A 331 -14.41 23.78 20.16
N TRP A 332 -15.60 23.17 20.11
CA TRP A 332 -16.37 23.06 18.88
C TRP A 332 -16.73 24.43 18.30
N ASN A 333 -17.18 25.37 19.15
CA ASN A 333 -17.47 26.75 18.77
C ASN A 333 -16.25 27.50 18.21
N GLN A 334 -15.05 27.21 18.73
CA GLN A 334 -13.79 27.74 18.17
C GLN A 334 -13.48 27.15 16.78
N ILE A 335 -13.77 25.87 16.57
CA ILE A 335 -13.61 25.22 15.27
C ILE A 335 -14.60 25.80 14.27
N THR A 336 -15.89 25.84 14.60
CA THR A 336 -16.96 26.31 13.70
C THR A 336 -16.78 27.78 13.31
N SER A 337 -16.40 28.66 14.25
CA SER A 337 -16.11 30.08 13.95
C SER A 337 -14.94 30.30 12.97
N LYS A 338 -14.02 29.33 12.87
CA LYS A 338 -12.85 29.38 11.98
C LYS A 338 -12.88 28.35 10.85
N ILE A 339 -13.98 27.60 10.69
CA ILE A 339 -14.06 26.47 9.76
C ILE A 339 -13.87 26.93 8.31
N HIS A 340 -14.27 28.17 8.00
CA HIS A 340 -14.09 28.82 6.70
C HIS A 340 -12.63 29.00 6.26
N LEU A 341 -11.67 28.88 7.18
CA LEU A 341 -10.23 28.93 6.87
C LEU A 341 -9.70 27.59 6.35
N LEU A 342 -10.47 26.50 6.44
CA LEU A 342 -10.09 25.18 5.94
C LEU A 342 -10.45 25.05 4.45
N PRO A 343 -9.74 24.17 3.71
CA PRO A 343 -10.13 23.78 2.36
C PRO A 343 -11.59 23.27 2.33
N LYS A 344 -12.33 23.62 1.27
CA LYS A 344 -13.78 23.38 1.17
C LYS A 344 -14.15 21.89 1.33
N ASP A 345 -13.38 21.00 0.71
CA ASP A 345 -13.53 19.55 0.82
C ASP A 345 -13.40 19.07 2.28
N ILE A 346 -12.41 19.59 3.01
CA ILE A 346 -12.21 19.28 4.43
C ILE A 346 -13.36 19.79 5.30
N VAL A 347 -13.88 21.00 5.01
CA VAL A 347 -15.06 21.54 5.72
C VAL A 347 -16.25 20.60 5.58
N ILE A 348 -16.54 20.15 4.35
CA ILE A 348 -17.68 19.27 4.08
C ILE A 348 -17.50 17.92 4.80
N ILE A 349 -16.29 17.35 4.78
CA ILE A 349 -16.00 16.11 5.52
C ILE A 349 -16.27 16.26 7.03
N ILE A 350 -15.84 17.38 7.62
CA ILE A 350 -16.04 17.65 9.06
C ILE A 350 -17.53 17.77 9.39
N LEU A 351 -18.30 18.50 8.58
CA LEU A 351 -19.75 18.65 8.77
C LEU A 351 -20.47 17.32 8.65
N LEU A 352 -20.09 16.47 7.68
CA LEU A 352 -20.67 15.15 7.54
C LEU A 352 -20.32 14.22 8.70
N LEU A 353 -19.10 14.28 9.23
CA LEU A 353 -18.72 13.52 10.42
C LEU A 353 -19.56 13.90 11.64
N GLU A 354 -19.77 15.19 11.85
CA GLU A 354 -20.60 15.71 12.94
C GLU A 354 -22.06 15.26 12.78
N CYS A 355 -22.67 15.51 11.61
CA CYS A 355 -24.10 15.30 11.43
C CYS A 355 -24.49 13.83 11.33
N THR A 356 -23.59 12.96 10.84
CA THR A 356 -23.89 11.53 10.65
C THR A 356 -23.38 10.63 11.77
N GLY A 357 -22.35 11.06 12.51
CA GLY A 357 -21.61 10.19 13.42
C GLY A 357 -20.87 9.04 12.73
N PHE A 358 -20.73 9.08 11.40
CA PHE A 358 -20.03 8.06 10.63
C PHE A 358 -18.55 8.03 10.97
N ARG A 359 -17.92 6.86 10.77
CA ARG A 359 -16.45 6.80 10.82
C ARG A 359 -15.91 7.55 9.61
N ILE A 360 -14.71 8.11 9.75
CA ILE A 360 -14.03 8.79 8.64
C ILE A 360 -13.92 7.92 7.38
N SER A 361 -13.70 6.61 7.52
CA SER A 361 -13.68 5.69 6.38
C SER A 361 -15.01 5.66 5.62
N ASP A 362 -16.11 5.75 6.36
CA ASP A 362 -17.47 5.61 5.83
C ASP A 362 -17.87 6.92 5.14
N VAL A 363 -17.54 8.08 5.73
CA VAL A 363 -17.72 9.41 5.09
C VAL A 363 -16.93 9.52 3.80
N LEU A 364 -15.64 9.16 3.81
CA LEU A 364 -14.77 9.24 2.63
C LEU A 364 -15.13 8.23 1.53
N THR A 365 -16.03 7.27 1.80
CA THR A 365 -16.53 6.30 0.81
C THR A 365 -18.02 6.45 0.52
N LEU A 366 -18.62 7.58 0.93
CA LEU A 366 -19.96 7.95 0.52
C LEU A 366 -20.04 8.00 -1.01
N LYS A 367 -21.07 7.37 -1.57
CA LYS A 367 -21.32 7.39 -3.00
C LYS A 367 -21.84 8.76 -3.45
N ILE A 368 -21.70 9.06 -4.73
CA ILE A 368 -22.20 10.31 -5.32
C ILE A 368 -23.72 10.47 -5.16
N ASP A 369 -24.44 9.33 -5.13
CA ASP A 369 -25.89 9.22 -4.95
C ASP A 369 -26.29 8.96 -3.49
N CYS A 370 -25.44 9.35 -2.52
CA CYS A 370 -25.72 9.09 -1.10
C CYS A 370 -26.90 9.89 -0.53
N LEU A 371 -27.32 10.98 -1.18
CA LEU A 371 -28.41 11.83 -0.72
C LEU A 371 -29.76 11.26 -1.17
N LEU A 372 -30.67 11.07 -0.21
CA LEU A 372 -32.06 10.68 -0.45
C LEU A 372 -33.00 11.77 0.04
N HIS A 373 -34.00 12.08 -0.78
CA HIS A 373 -35.13 12.91 -0.38
C HIS A 373 -36.38 12.03 -0.24
N LYS A 374 -37.06 12.17 0.90
CA LYS A 374 -38.28 11.45 1.25
C LYS A 374 -39.32 12.45 1.76
N GLU A 375 -40.56 12.00 1.96
CA GLU A 375 -41.65 12.81 2.50
C GLU A 375 -41.31 13.47 3.85
N ASP A 376 -40.48 12.80 4.66
CA ASP A 376 -40.05 13.25 5.99
C ASP A 376 -38.73 14.04 6.00
N GLY A 377 -38.17 14.36 4.83
CA GLY A 377 -36.98 15.20 4.67
C GLY A 377 -35.79 14.52 3.99
N TYR A 378 -34.58 14.95 4.35
CA TYR A 378 -33.34 14.53 3.70
C TYR A 378 -32.58 13.50 4.54
N TRP A 379 -31.98 12.54 3.85
CA TRP A 379 -31.24 11.43 4.47
C TRP A 379 -29.95 11.19 3.73
N ILE A 380 -28.90 10.81 4.48
CA ILE A 380 -27.67 10.26 3.90
C ILE A 380 -27.70 8.75 4.04
N THR A 381 -27.41 8.05 2.94
CA THR A 381 -27.18 6.60 2.94
C THR A 381 -25.69 6.30 2.79
N GLY A 382 -25.13 5.59 3.76
CA GLY A 382 -23.72 5.20 3.77
C GLY A 382 -23.54 3.70 3.98
N ASN A 383 -22.42 3.17 3.47
CA ASN A 383 -22.01 1.79 3.72
C ASN A 383 -21.13 1.73 4.98
N GLN A 384 -21.70 1.25 6.10
CA GLN A 384 -20.95 1.03 7.34
C GLN A 384 -20.26 -0.33 7.33
N ARG A 385 -19.14 -0.39 6.61
CA ARG A 385 -18.36 -1.63 6.35
C ARG A 385 -17.98 -2.42 7.60
N LYS A 386 -17.75 -1.74 8.72
CA LYS A 386 -17.31 -2.40 9.97
C LYS A 386 -18.40 -3.27 10.60
N VAL A 387 -19.67 -2.90 10.41
CA VAL A 387 -20.83 -3.59 10.99
C VAL A 387 -21.67 -4.28 9.93
N ASP A 388 -21.19 -4.32 8.68
CA ASP A 388 -21.85 -4.93 7.53
C ASP A 388 -23.27 -4.39 7.27
N ASP A 389 -23.44 -3.06 7.42
CA ASP A 389 -24.68 -2.35 7.10
C ASP A 389 -24.49 -1.46 5.85
N PRO A 390 -24.78 -1.99 4.65
CA PRO A 390 -24.51 -1.30 3.38
C PRO A 390 -25.45 -0.13 3.08
N PHE A 391 -26.57 0.01 3.81
CA PHE A 391 -27.62 0.99 3.53
C PHE A 391 -28.00 1.80 4.77
N HIS A 392 -27.04 2.02 5.66
CA HIS A 392 -27.26 2.76 6.89
C HIS A 392 -27.73 4.18 6.57
N LYS A 393 -28.86 4.60 7.17
CA LYS A 393 -29.50 5.90 6.91
C LYS A 393 -29.45 6.80 8.13
N VAL A 394 -29.05 8.05 7.93
CA VAL A 394 -29.09 9.09 8.97
C VAL A 394 -29.83 10.31 8.44
N PRO A 395 -30.83 10.84 9.18
CA PRO A 395 -31.53 12.05 8.77
C PRO A 395 -30.60 13.26 8.88
N ILE A 396 -30.74 14.20 7.95
CA ILE A 396 -29.93 15.42 7.89
C ILE A 396 -30.79 16.64 7.63
N THR A 397 -30.24 17.82 7.92
CA THR A 397 -30.92 19.08 7.65
C THR A 397 -30.85 19.46 6.16
N LEU A 398 -31.71 20.40 5.76
CA LEU A 398 -31.74 20.93 4.39
C LEU A 398 -30.41 21.59 4.01
N GLU A 399 -29.77 22.29 4.93
CA GLU A 399 -28.49 22.97 4.69
C GLU A 399 -27.39 21.97 4.35
N ILE A 400 -27.32 20.84 5.09
CA ILE A 400 -26.36 19.76 4.79
C ILE A 400 -26.67 19.13 3.43
N ALA A 401 -27.96 18.93 3.11
CA ALA A 401 -28.36 18.39 1.80
C ALA A 401 -27.91 19.30 0.66
N GLN A 402 -28.07 20.63 0.80
CA GLN A 402 -27.60 21.62 -0.19
C GLN A 402 -26.08 21.61 -0.35
N ILE A 403 -25.33 21.42 0.74
CA ILE A 403 -23.87 21.28 0.70
C ILE A 403 -23.46 20.03 -0.08
N ILE A 404 -24.14 18.90 0.14
CA ILE A 404 -23.87 17.64 -0.58
C ILE A 404 -24.18 17.80 -2.07
N GLU A 405 -25.30 18.42 -2.43
CA GLU A 405 -25.63 18.68 -3.83
C GLU A 405 -24.61 19.60 -4.51
N THR A 406 -24.14 20.64 -3.81
CA THR A 406 -23.08 21.52 -4.31
C THR A 406 -21.78 20.74 -4.57
N GLN A 407 -21.41 19.84 -3.65
CA GLN A 407 -20.23 18.98 -3.81
C GLN A 407 -20.39 18.00 -4.97
N LYS A 408 -21.58 17.40 -5.11
CA LYS A 408 -21.91 16.52 -6.23
C LYS A 408 -21.76 17.24 -7.57
N GLN A 409 -22.36 18.43 -7.70
CA GLN A 409 -22.23 19.25 -8.91
C GLN A 409 -20.77 19.62 -9.20
N TYR A 410 -19.99 19.94 -8.17
CA TYR A 410 -18.55 20.19 -8.31
C TYR A 410 -17.82 18.96 -8.87
N VAL A 411 -18.07 17.78 -8.30
CA VAL A 411 -17.47 16.53 -8.77
C VAL A 411 -17.90 16.23 -10.22
N GLU A 412 -19.20 16.28 -10.53
CA GLU A 412 -19.70 15.99 -11.89
C GLU A 412 -19.10 16.96 -12.93
N LYS A 413 -19.04 18.26 -12.63
CA LYS A 413 -18.49 19.29 -13.53
C LYS A 413 -17.01 19.07 -13.85
N ASN A 414 -16.20 18.70 -12.85
CA ASN A 414 -14.76 18.53 -13.05
C ASN A 414 -14.38 17.19 -13.71
N TYR A 415 -15.31 16.24 -13.86
CA TYR A 415 -15.03 14.88 -14.36
C TYR A 415 -15.82 14.43 -15.60
N LEU A 416 -16.79 15.21 -16.09
CA LEU A 416 -17.43 14.98 -17.40
C LEU A 416 -16.41 14.89 -18.56
N SER A 417 -15.23 15.49 -18.41
CA SER A 417 -14.12 15.42 -19.38
C SER A 417 -13.39 14.07 -19.42
N MET A 418 -13.48 13.24 -18.37
CA MET A 418 -12.63 12.04 -18.23
C MET A 418 -13.33 10.71 -18.59
N LYS A 419 -14.64 10.70 -18.91
CA LYS A 419 -15.43 9.48 -19.21
C LYS A 419 -15.29 8.36 -18.16
N ILE A 420 -15.08 8.68 -16.89
CA ILE A 420 -14.97 7.71 -15.79
C ILE A 420 -16.31 7.69 -15.02
N HIS A 421 -16.82 6.50 -14.72
CA HIS A 421 -17.95 6.34 -13.80
C HIS A 421 -17.54 6.82 -12.40
N LEU A 422 -18.20 7.87 -11.89
CA LEU A 422 -17.91 8.50 -10.60
C LEU A 422 -18.57 7.71 -9.46
N PRO A 423 -17.82 7.02 -8.58
CA PRO A 423 -18.44 6.19 -7.55
C PRO A 423 -18.57 6.89 -6.19
N TYR A 424 -17.92 8.03 -5.96
CA TYR A 424 -17.77 8.64 -4.62
C TYR A 424 -18.00 10.16 -4.62
N LEU A 425 -18.56 10.65 -3.51
CA LEU A 425 -18.80 12.08 -3.24
C LEU A 425 -17.50 12.86 -2.99
N PHE A 426 -16.50 12.19 -2.39
CA PHE A 426 -15.18 12.73 -2.19
C PHE A 426 -14.18 12.00 -3.07
N LEU A 427 -13.45 12.78 -3.85
CA LEU A 427 -12.34 12.30 -4.66
C LEU A 427 -11.07 12.98 -4.16
N SER A 428 -10.00 12.21 -4.05
CA SER A 428 -8.69 12.78 -3.75
C SER A 428 -8.19 13.46 -5.01
N PHE A 429 -8.39 14.76 -5.11
CA PHE A 429 -7.64 15.59 -6.05
C PHE A 429 -6.21 15.72 -5.50
N PRO A 430 -5.18 15.41 -6.30
CA PRO A 430 -3.80 15.56 -5.89
C PRO A 430 -3.42 17.04 -5.93
N ASP A 431 -3.83 17.79 -4.91
CA ASP A 431 -3.33 19.15 -4.73
C ASP A 431 -1.98 19.16 -3.97
N GLN A 432 -1.21 20.21 -4.21
CA GLN A 432 0.26 20.39 -4.20
C GLN A 432 1.11 19.89 -3.01
N ARG A 433 0.56 19.25 -1.97
CA ARG A 433 1.33 18.91 -0.75
C ARG A 433 1.61 17.44 -0.50
N LYS A 434 0.97 16.48 -1.18
CA LYS A 434 1.26 15.04 -0.98
C LYS A 434 1.07 14.16 -2.21
N ALA A 435 1.75 14.50 -3.29
CA ALA A 435 1.77 13.65 -4.48
C ALA A 435 2.63 12.35 -4.36
N ASN A 436 3.18 12.06 -3.17
CA ASN A 436 4.00 10.85 -2.96
C ASN A 436 3.21 9.60 -2.52
N LEU A 437 1.90 9.70 -2.23
CA LEU A 437 1.11 8.55 -1.75
C LEU A 437 0.14 7.95 -2.79
N ILE A 438 -0.30 8.71 -3.80
CA ILE A 438 -1.41 8.33 -4.68
C ILE A 438 -0.97 7.35 -5.78
N LEU A 439 0.27 7.51 -6.27
CA LEU A 439 0.90 6.61 -7.25
C LEU A 439 0.96 5.14 -6.81
N VAL A 440 0.97 4.90 -5.49
CA VAL A 440 1.05 3.56 -4.90
C VAL A 440 -0.31 2.85 -4.88
N VAL A 441 -1.40 3.60 -4.82
CA VAL A 441 -2.75 3.07 -4.61
C VAL A 441 -3.45 2.74 -5.94
N GLN A 442 -3.27 3.55 -6.98
CA GLN A 442 -3.94 3.34 -8.27
C GLN A 442 -3.27 2.28 -9.14
N LEU A 443 -1.93 2.19 -9.13
CA LEU A 443 -1.19 1.16 -9.86
C LEU A 443 -1.07 -0.18 -9.11
N GLY A 444 -1.49 -0.25 -7.85
CA GLY A 444 -1.31 -1.46 -7.02
C GLY A 444 0.15 -1.73 -6.63
N ILE A 445 1.03 -0.72 -6.73
CA ILE A 445 2.47 -0.87 -6.53
C ILE A 445 2.88 -0.20 -5.21
N THR A 446 3.12 -1.00 -4.18
CA THR A 446 3.81 -0.56 -2.95
C THR A 446 5.31 -0.79 -3.03
#